data_AF-A0AAV0KM99-F1
#
_entry.id   AF-A0AAV0KM99-F1
#
_cell.length_a   1.000
_cell.length_b   1.000
_cell.length_c   1.000
_cell.angle_alpha   90.00
_cell.angle_beta   90.00
_cell.angle_gamma   90.00
#
_symmetry.space_group_name_H-M   'P 1'
#
loop_
_entity.id
_entity.type
_entity.pdbx_description
1 polymer ?
#
loop_
_entity_poly.entity_id
_entity_poly.type
_entity_poly.pdbx_seq_one_letter_code
_entity_poly.pdbx_strand_id
1 'polypeptide(L)' 'MCWDDALNDRKKAVTFGDGGYLPEEAVRGCERIFQEESVAIPWKKGDVLLLDNRAVLHARNPFDPPRRILASLCK' A
#
# COMPACT_ATOMS: atom_id res chain seq x y z
N MET A 1 11.65 -0.27 -0.82
CA MET A 1 10.53 0.42 -0.12
C MET A 1 10.03 1.53 -1.02
N CYS A 2 8.75 1.86 -0.96
CA CYS A 2 8.13 2.87 -1.81
C CYS A 2 8.90 4.23 -1.77
N TRP A 3 9.11 4.83 -2.95
CA TRP A 3 9.50 6.24 -3.15
C TRP A 3 10.94 6.63 -2.77
N ASP A 4 11.85 5.65 -2.85
CA ASP A 4 13.29 5.90 -2.86
C ASP A 4 13.79 5.61 -4.28
N ASP A 5 13.84 6.64 -5.12
CA ASP A 5 14.18 6.55 -6.53
C ASP A 5 14.95 7.79 -7.01
N ALA A 6 15.29 7.84 -8.30
CA ALA A 6 16.10 8.93 -8.86
C ALA A 6 15.48 10.33 -8.68
N LEU A 7 14.17 10.42 -8.41
CA LEU A 7 13.44 11.67 -8.25
C LEU A 7 13.01 11.94 -6.81
N ASN A 8 13.05 10.94 -5.91
CA ASN A 8 12.46 11.03 -4.59
C ASN A 8 13.40 10.50 -3.49
N ASP A 9 13.57 11.30 -2.43
CA ASP A 9 14.11 10.85 -1.15
C ASP A 9 12.94 10.50 -0.23
N ARG A 10 12.82 9.22 0.14
CA ARG A 10 11.72 8.72 0.96
C ARG A 10 11.55 9.45 2.29
N LYS A 11 12.62 10.02 2.86
CA LYS A 11 12.55 10.73 4.16
C LYS A 11 11.88 12.09 4.03
N LYS A 12 11.80 12.63 2.82
CA LYS A 12 11.28 13.97 2.52
C LYS A 12 10.01 13.93 1.67
N ALA A 13 9.67 12.77 1.11
CA ALA A 13 8.50 12.60 0.25
C ALA A 13 7.18 12.94 0.97
N VAL A 14 7.11 12.74 2.29
CA VAL A 14 5.94 13.07 3.11
C VAL A 14 6.37 13.71 4.43
N THR A 15 5.73 14.82 4.80
CA THR A 15 5.92 15.54 6.07
C THR A 15 4.59 15.75 6.77
N PHE A 16 4.62 16.19 8.01
CA PHE A 16 3.44 16.73 8.67
C PHE A 16 2.94 18.00 7.95
N GLY A 17 1.71 18.41 8.24
CA GLY A 17 1.08 19.59 7.62
C GLY A 17 1.76 20.92 7.95
N ASP A 18 2.61 20.94 8.97
CA ASP A 18 3.46 22.09 9.34
C ASP A 18 4.86 22.04 8.69
N GLY A 19 5.16 21.02 7.91
CA GLY A 19 6.46 20.81 7.26
C GLY A 19 7.48 20.02 8.10
N GLY A 20 7.15 19.64 9.33
CA GLY A 20 8.01 18.77 10.16
C GLY A 20 8.16 17.36 9.57
N TYR A 21 9.34 16.76 9.69
CA TYR A 21 9.54 15.38 9.25
C TYR A 21 8.78 14.39 10.13
N LEU A 22 8.28 13.32 9.50
CA LEU A 22 7.69 12.20 10.23
C LEU A 22 8.79 11.45 11.01
N PRO A 23 8.56 11.06 12.28
CA PRO A 23 9.51 10.24 13.03
C PRO A 23 9.71 8.87 12.38
N GLU A 24 10.96 8.45 12.21
CA GLU A 24 11.28 7.22 11.47
C GLU A 24 10.70 5.97 12.16
N GLU A 25 10.69 5.96 13.49
CA GLU A 25 10.12 4.89 14.30
C GLU A 25 8.60 4.77 14.13
N ALA A 26 7.89 5.90 13.97
CA ALA A 26 6.45 5.89 13.75
C ALA A 26 6.12 5.32 12.36
N VAL A 27 6.86 5.72 11.33
CA VAL A 27 6.70 5.19 9.96
C VAL A 27 6.95 3.69 9.92
N ARG A 28 8.06 3.22 10.51
CA ARG A 28 8.37 1.79 10.60
C ARG A 28 7.34 1.02 11.42
N GLY A 29 6.82 1.63 12.49
CA GLY A 29 5.73 1.07 13.29
C GLY A 29 4.46 0.85 12.47
N CYS A 30 4.04 1.84 11.69
CA CYS A 30 2.91 1.73 10.77
C CYS A 30 3.13 0.64 9.70
N GLU A 31 4.32 0.60 9.09
CA GLU A 31 4.67 -0.44 8.11
C GLU A 31 4.55 -1.85 8.69
N ARG A 32 5.01 -2.05 9.93
CA ARG A 32 4.89 -3.33 10.63
C ARG A 32 3.44 -3.71 10.89
N ILE A 33 2.61 -2.78 11.38
CA ILE A 33 1.18 -3.02 11.59
C ILE A 33 0.50 -3.41 10.27
N PHE A 34 0.80 -2.71 9.17
CA PHE A 34 0.26 -3.08 7.86
C PHE A 34 0.66 -4.50 7.44
N GLN A 35 1.89 -4.94 7.71
CA GLN A 35 2.32 -6.30 7.40
C GLN A 35 1.63 -7.35 8.27
N GLU A 36 1.50 -7.09 9.57
CA GLU A 36 0.90 -8.01 10.54
C GLU A 36 -0.61 -8.19 10.32
N GLU A 37 -1.32 -7.09 10.02
CA GLU A 37 -2.79 -7.09 9.91
C GLU A 37 -3.29 -7.32 8.47
N SER A 38 -2.40 -7.39 7.48
CA SER A 38 -2.80 -7.63 6.09
C SER A 38 -3.22 -9.07 5.83
N VAL A 39 -4.35 -9.25 5.13
CA VAL A 39 -4.80 -10.56 4.65
C VAL A 39 -4.49 -10.73 3.15
N ALA A 40 -3.51 -11.57 2.83
CA ALA A 40 -3.10 -11.84 1.45
C ALA A 40 -3.87 -13.03 0.85
N ILE A 41 -5.02 -12.75 0.22
CA ILE A 41 -5.86 -13.77 -0.41
C ILE A 41 -5.25 -14.16 -1.78
N PRO A 42 -4.93 -15.45 -2.02
CA PRO A 42 -4.42 -15.90 -3.32
C PRO A 42 -5.53 -15.88 -4.37
N TRP A 43 -5.37 -15.05 -5.39
CA TRP A 43 -6.32 -14.90 -6.49
C TRP A 43 -6.49 -16.19 -7.31
N LYS A 44 -7.73 -16.54 -7.61
CA LYS A 44 -8.12 -17.54 -8.60
C LYS A 44 -8.92 -16.90 -9.72
N LYS A 45 -8.87 -17.53 -10.90
CA LYS A 45 -9.63 -17.05 -12.06
C LYS A 45 -11.14 -17.12 -11.76
N GLY A 46 -11.82 -15.99 -11.90
CA GLY A 46 -13.25 -15.86 -11.63
C GLY A 46 -13.57 -15.22 -10.28
N ASP A 47 -12.59 -15.06 -9.39
CA ASP A 47 -12.79 -14.37 -8.11
C ASP A 47 -13.17 -12.90 -8.33
N VAL A 48 -14.05 -12.40 -7.46
CA VAL A 48 -14.38 -10.98 -7.34
C VAL A 48 -14.21 -10.60 -5.87
N LEU A 49 -13.40 -9.57 -5.62
CA LEU A 49 -13.23 -8.99 -4.29
C LEU A 49 -13.99 -7.65 -4.25
N LEU A 50 -14.95 -7.53 -3.33
CA LEU A 50 -15.61 -6.27 -3.04
C LEU A 50 -14.97 -5.64 -1.80
N LEU A 51 -14.56 -4.38 -1.91
CA LEU A 51 -13.92 -3.63 -0.84
C LEU A 51 -14.77 -2.39 -0.50
N ASP A 52 -14.97 -2.13 0.79
CA ASP A 52 -15.35 -0.81 1.27
C ASP A 52 -14.09 0.07 1.33
N ASN A 53 -13.97 1.02 0.40
CA ASN A 53 -12.80 1.86 0.24
C ASN A 53 -12.58 2.87 1.39
N ARG A 54 -13.54 2.98 2.33
CA ARG A 54 -13.38 3.79 3.54
C ARG A 54 -12.76 2.99 4.69
N ALA A 55 -12.92 1.67 4.67
CA ALA A 55 -12.49 0.79 5.74
C ALA A 55 -11.21 -0.01 5.41
N VAL A 56 -10.88 -0.18 4.12
CA VAL A 56 -9.82 -1.09 3.68
C VAL A 56 -8.76 -0.37 2.85
N LEU A 57 -7.50 -0.50 3.29
CA LEU A 57 -6.33 -0.24 2.47
C LEU A 57 -5.96 -1.51 1.70
N HIS A 58 -5.55 -1.36 0.44
CA HIS A 58 -5.13 -2.49 -0.39
C HIS A 58 -3.76 -2.24 -1.02
N ALA A 59 -3.00 -3.31 -1.18
CA ALA A 59 -1.66 -3.30 -1.75
C ALA A 59 -1.48 -4.47 -2.73
N ARG A 60 -0.28 -4.60 -3.29
CA ARG A 60 0.06 -5.65 -4.25
C ARG A 60 1.45 -6.20 -3.97
N ASN A 61 1.54 -7.51 -3.73
CA ASN A 61 2.82 -8.21 -3.66
C ASN A 61 3.51 -8.28 -5.04
N PRO A 62 4.84 -8.39 -5.09
CA PRO A 62 5.56 -8.77 -6.31
C PRO A 62 4.99 -10.07 -6.91
N PHE A 63 5.07 -10.21 -8.23
CA PHE A 63 4.58 -11.39 -8.94
C PHE A 63 5.35 -11.58 -10.24
N ASP A 64 5.41 -12.82 -10.71
CA ASP A 64 5.91 -13.15 -12.04
C ASP A 64 4.75 -13.12 -13.07
N PRO A 65 4.93 -12.48 -14.23
CA PRO A 65 3.92 -12.50 -15.29
C PRO A 65 3.74 -13.91 -15.88
N PRO A 66 2.55 -14.25 -16.44
CA PRO A 66 1.41 -13.37 -16.69
C PRO A 66 0.44 -13.27 -15.49
N ARG A 67 -0.02 -12.04 -15.20
CA ARG A 67 -1.08 -11.77 -14.22
C ARG A 67 -1.97 -10.64 -14.69
N ARG A 68 -3.29 -10.81 -14.64
CA ARG A 68 -4.28 -9.78 -15.01
C ARG A 68 -5.40 -9.72 -13.99
N ILE A 69 -5.57 -8.56 -13.37
CA ILE A 69 -6.68 -8.22 -12.46
C ILE A 69 -7.35 -6.96 -13.02
N LEU A 70 -8.68 -6.92 -12.98
CA LEU A 70 -9.48 -5.76 -13.39
C LEU A 70 -10.09 -5.10 -12.15
N ALA A 71 -10.42 -3.82 -12.25
CA ALA A 71 -11.02 -3.05 -11.16
C ALA A 71 -12.19 -2.18 -11.68
N SER A 72 -13.11 -1.85 -10.76
CA SER A 72 -14.19 -0.89 -10.96
C SER A 72 -14.30 -0.03 -9.69
N LEU A 73 -14.68 1.23 -9.85
CA LEU A 73 -14.84 2.17 -8.74
C LEU A 73 -16.32 2.51 -8.56
N CYS A 74 -16.74 2.59 -7.31
CA CYS A 74 -18.07 3.07 -6.93
C CYS A 74 -17.99 4.54 -6.53
N LYS A 75 -19.13 5.24 -6.67
CA LYS A 75 -19.26 6.65 -6.27
C LYS A 75 -19.27 6.81 -4.75
#